data_AF-A0A2S2F827-F1
#
_entry.id   AF-A0A2S2F827-F1
#
_cell.length_a   1.000
_cell.length_b   1.000
_cell.length_c   1.000
_cell.angle_alpha   90.00
_cell.angle_beta   90.00
_cell.angle_gamma   90.00
#
_symmetry.space_group_name_H-M   'P 1'
#
loop_
_entity.id
_entity.type
_entity.pdbx_description
1 polymer ?
#
loop_
_entity_poly.entity_id
_entity_poly.type
_entity_poly.pdbx_seq_one_letter_code
_entity_poly.pdbx_strand_id
1 'polypeptide(L)'
;MVQLSERQQQVLQCVIDAKNEKKRPYTKGVVNRMLKKGHEITEKQCAYDLGVISNTKGTGVISMRIGSNPKLWIYDEGCTNA
;
A
#
# COMPACT_ATOMS: atom_id res chain seq x y z
N MET A 1 -3.79 -10.88 -16.83
CA MET A 1 -3.25 -10.71 -15.46
C MET A 1 -2.59 -9.34 -15.43
N VAL A 2 -3.11 -8.38 -14.66
CA VAL A 2 -2.44 -7.09 -14.50
C VAL A 2 -1.24 -7.34 -13.59
N GLN A 3 -0.04 -7.26 -14.14
CA GLN A 3 1.19 -7.36 -13.37
C GLN A 3 1.50 -5.97 -12.80
N LEU A 4 1.70 -5.91 -11.49
CA LEU A 4 2.16 -4.69 -10.84
C LEU A 4 3.55 -4.32 -11.36
N SER A 5 3.78 -3.04 -11.61
CA SER A 5 5.13 -2.54 -11.89
C SER A 5 6.05 -2.76 -10.69
N GLU A 6 7.36 -2.74 -10.90
CA GLU A 6 8.35 -2.89 -9.83
C GLU A 6 8.10 -1.91 -8.68
N ARG A 7 7.85 -0.63 -8.99
CA ARG A 7 7.51 0.38 -7.98
C ARG A 7 6.23 0.03 -7.22
N GLN A 8 5.20 -0.46 -7.91
CA GLN A 8 3.96 -0.89 -7.25
C GLN A 8 4.18 -2.12 -6.35
N GLN A 9 5.07 -3.04 -6.73
CA GLN A 9 5.46 -4.17 -5.90
C GLN A 9 6.21 -3.69 -4.64
N GLN A 10 7.12 -2.72 -4.77
CA GLN A 10 7.82 -2.12 -3.63
C GLN A 10 6.83 -1.40 -2.68
N VAL A 11 5.86 -0.66 -3.22
CA VAL A 11 4.78 -0.02 -2.46
C VAL A 11 3.93 -1.07 -1.74
N LEU A 12 3.52 -2.14 -2.43
CA LEU A 12 2.78 -3.27 -1.84
C LEU A 12 3.57 -3.89 -0.68
N GLN A 13 4.86 -4.18 -0.87
CA GLN A 13 5.71 -4.73 0.18
C GLN A 13 5.75 -3.80 1.41
N CYS A 14 5.79 -2.48 1.22
CA CYS A 14 5.74 -1.54 2.34
C CYS A 14 4.41 -1.54 3.10
N VAL A 15 3.28 -1.87 2.45
CA VAL A 15 1.99 -2.07 3.13
C VAL A 15 2.00 -3.37 3.93
N ILE A 16 2.55 -4.45 3.36
CA ILE A 16 2.70 -5.76 4.03
C ILE A 16 3.59 -5.63 5.28
N ASP A 17 4.74 -4.98 5.15
CA ASP A 17 5.65 -4.76 6.28
C ASP A 17 4.99 -3.94 7.39
N ALA A 18 4.17 -2.95 7.03
CA ALA A 18 3.43 -2.17 8.01
C ALA A 18 2.46 -3.03 8.83
N LYS A 19 1.74 -3.96 8.20
CA LYS A 19 0.91 -4.96 8.89
C LYS A 19 1.75 -5.82 9.84
N ASN A 20 2.88 -6.36 9.36
CA ASN A 20 3.76 -7.21 10.16
C ASN A 20 4.33 -6.48 11.39
N GLU A 21 4.61 -5.19 11.25
CA GLU A 21 5.02 -4.31 12.36
C GLU A 21 3.86 -3.81 13.23
N LYS A 22 2.62 -4.27 12.99
CA LYS A 22 1.40 -3.83 13.69
C LYS A 22 1.17 -2.30 13.61
N LYS A 23 1.62 -1.67 12.52
CA LYS A 23 1.45 -0.23 12.25
C LYS A 23 0.36 -0.01 11.22
N ARG A 24 -0.31 1.13 11.31
CA ARG A 24 -1.35 1.54 10.36
C ARG A 24 -0.71 2.30 9.18
N PRO A 25 -0.73 1.77 7.95
CA PRO A 25 -0.13 2.47 6.83
C PRO A 25 -1.13 3.46 6.22
N TYR A 26 -0.99 4.73 6.59
CA TYR A 26 -1.47 5.84 5.76
C TYR A 26 -0.44 6.13 4.66
N THR A 27 -0.83 6.84 3.59
CA THR A 27 0.03 7.08 2.42
C THR A 27 1.42 7.60 2.80
N LYS A 28 1.52 8.66 3.62
CA LYS A 28 2.80 9.19 4.10
C LYS A 28 3.63 8.17 4.89
N GLY A 29 3.00 7.25 5.62
CA GLY A 29 3.69 6.15 6.29
C GLY A 29 4.33 5.17 5.29
N VAL A 30 3.66 4.89 4.18
CA VAL A 30 4.20 4.06 3.08
C VAL A 30 5.35 4.78 2.38
N VAL A 31 5.19 6.08 2.07
CA VAL A 31 6.27 6.91 1.50
C VAL A 31 7.52 6.87 2.39
N ASN A 32 7.37 7.09 3.69
CA ASN A 32 8.51 7.05 4.62
C ASN A 32 9.21 5.68 4.63
N ARG A 33 8.48 4.57 4.43
CA ARG A 33 9.07 3.23 4.33
C ARG A 33 9.82 3.04 3.01
N MET A 34 9.23 3.50 1.91
CA MET A 34 9.88 3.50 0.59
C MET A 34 11.21 4.25 0.65
N LEU A 35 11.21 5.48 1.18
CA LEU A 35 12.41 6.30 1.33
C LEU A 35 13.45 5.64 2.25
N LYS A 36 13.04 5.03 3.36
CA LYS A 36 13.93 4.29 4.27
C LYS A 36 14.59 3.08 3.60
N LYS A 37 13.95 2.49 2.59
CA LYS A 37 14.50 1.39 1.77
C LYS A 37 15.33 1.88 0.58
N GLY A 38 15.50 3.19 0.42
CA GLY A 38 16.24 3.78 -0.71
C GLY A 38 15.43 3.92 -2.00
N HIS A 39 14.10 3.78 -1.94
CA HIS A 39 13.24 3.97 -3.10
C HIS A 39 12.73 5.40 -3.18
N GLU A 40 12.94 6.06 -4.32
CA GLU A 40 12.42 7.39 -4.57
C GLU A 40 10.95 7.34 -4.99
N ILE A 41 10.10 8.05 -4.25
CA ILE A 41 8.68 8.19 -4.60
C ILE A 41 8.10 9.47 -4.00
N THR A 42 7.21 10.12 -4.73
CA THR A 42 6.44 11.25 -4.21
C THR A 42 5.17 10.75 -3.52
N GLU A 43 4.59 11.54 -2.61
CA GLU A 43 3.33 11.17 -1.97
C GLU A 43 2.18 11.03 -2.98
N LYS A 44 2.17 11.85 -4.04
CA LYS A 44 1.21 11.75 -5.14
C LYS A 44 1.34 10.43 -5.90
N GLN A 45 2.57 10.04 -6.25
CA GLN A 45 2.82 8.77 -6.94
C GLN A 45 2.48 7.57 -6.06
N CYS A 46 2.82 7.63 -4.78
CA CYS A 46 2.48 6.58 -3.82
C CYS A 46 0.96 6.44 -3.65
N ALA A 47 0.21 7.54 -3.58
CA ALA A 47 -1.24 7.51 -3.48
C ALA A 47 -1.89 6.89 -4.73
N TYR A 48 -1.38 7.21 -5.92
CA TYR A 48 -1.81 6.61 -7.17
C TYR A 48 -1.52 5.10 -7.19
N ASP A 49 -0.29 4.70 -6.88
CA ASP A 49 0.13 3.30 -6.88
C ASP A 49 -0.70 2.48 -5.87
N LEU A 50 -0.96 3.00 -4.67
CA LEU A 50 -1.82 2.35 -3.68
C LEU A 50 -3.27 2.17 -4.19
N GLY A 51 -3.79 3.12 -4.95
CA GLY A 51 -5.09 2.99 -5.61
C GLY A 51 -5.10 1.91 -6.68
N VAL A 52 -4.05 1.79 -7.48
CA VAL A 52 -3.91 0.70 -8.46
C VAL A 52 -3.83 -0.65 -7.74
N ILE A 53 -2.99 -0.75 -6.71
CA ILE A 53 -2.80 -1.97 -5.92
C ILE A 53 -4.12 -2.44 -5.29
N SER A 54 -4.90 -1.54 -4.67
CA SER A 54 -6.17 -1.92 -4.05
C SER A 54 -7.26 -2.36 -5.05
N ASN A 55 -7.14 -1.95 -6.31
CA ASN A 55 -8.06 -2.37 -7.38
C ASN A 55 -7.53 -3.58 -8.17
N THR A 56 -6.33 -4.06 -7.86
CA THR A 56 -5.73 -5.23 -8.51
C THR A 56 -6.05 -6.48 -7.71
N LYS A 57 -6.68 -7.48 -8.35
CA LYS A 57 -7.00 -8.76 -7.71
C LYS A 57 -5.73 -9.48 -7.23
N GLY A 58 -5.82 -10.18 -6.11
CA GLY A 58 -4.72 -10.95 -5.54
C GLY A 58 -3.69 -10.14 -4.74
N THR A 59 -3.81 -8.81 -4.66
CA THR A 59 -2.89 -7.99 -3.84
C THR A 59 -3.24 -7.98 -2.37
N GLY A 60 -4.48 -8.32 -2.00
CA GLY A 60 -4.96 -8.31 -0.62
C GLY A 60 -5.00 -6.92 0.03
N VAL A 61 -4.86 -5.82 -0.73
CA VAL A 61 -4.87 -4.47 -0.17
C VAL A 61 -6.27 -3.85 -0.27
N ILE A 62 -6.78 -3.39 0.86
CA ILE A 62 -8.05 -2.69 0.98
C ILE A 62 -7.78 -1.26 1.44
N SER A 63 -8.62 -0.32 1.00
CA SER A 63 -8.59 1.06 1.51
C SER A 63 -9.77 1.32 2.44
N MET A 64 -9.51 1.93 3.59
CA MET A 64 -10.53 2.30 4.57
C MET A 64 -10.38 3.79 4.95
N ARG A 65 -11.50 4.49 5.12
CA ARG A 65 -11.53 5.86 5.63
C ARG A 65 -12.55 5.97 6.75
N ILE A 66 -12.15 6.50 7.90
CA ILE A 66 -13.02 6.72 9.06
C ILE A 66 -13.11 8.22 9.33
N GLY A 67 -14.24 8.83 8.98
CA GLY A 67 -14.48 10.27 9.14
C GLY A 67 -13.47 11.13 8.37
N SER A 68 -12.94 12.16 9.02
CA SER A 68 -11.95 13.08 8.46
C SER A 68 -10.52 12.54 8.49
N ASN A 69 -10.27 11.35 9.04
CA ASN A 69 -8.93 10.79 9.14
C ASN A 69 -8.31 10.50 7.76
N PRO A 70 -6.96 10.49 7.67
CA PRO A 70 -6.27 10.02 6.48
C PRO A 70 -6.72 8.61 6.08
N LYS A 71 -6.78 8.36 4.77
CA LYS A 71 -7.09 7.03 4.23
C LYS A 71 -6.04 6.03 4.72
N LEU A 72 -6.52 4.91 5.25
CA LEU A 72 -5.73 3.77 5.69
C LEU A 72 -5.70 2.72 4.59
N TRP A 73 -4.55 2.09 4.45
CA TRP A 73 -4.34 0.93 3.61
C TRP A 73 -4.23 -0.29 4.52
N ILE A 74 -4.91 -1.38 4.21
CA ILE A 74 -4.95 -2.58 5.05
C ILE A 74 -4.57 -3.73 4.16
N TYR A 75 -3.54 -4.48 4.56
CA TYR A 75 -3.24 -5.75 3.92
C TYR A 75 -3.98 -6.88 4.66
N ASP A 76 -4.82 -7.59 3.92
CA ASP A 76 -5.55 -8.76 4.36
C ASP A 76 -5.24 -9.94 3.42
N GLU A 77 -4.61 -10.97 3.98
CA GLU A 77 -4.27 -12.20 3.25
C GLU A 77 -5.52 -12.99 2.88
N GLY A 78 -6.64 -12.82 3.60
CA GLY A 78 -7.92 -13.42 3.21
C GLY A 78 -8.45 -12.87 1.89
N CYS A 79 -8.05 -11.65 1.52
CA CYS A 79 -8.46 -10.98 0.28
C CYS A 79 -7.57 -11.28 -0.93
N THR A 80 -6.50 -12.08 -0.78
CA THR A 80 -5.68 -12.49 -1.93
C THR A 80 -6.30 -13.67 -2.70
N ASN A 81 -7.18 -14.44 -2.06
CA ASN A 81 -7.82 -15.64 -2.62
C ASN A 81 -9.26 -15.39 -3.14
N ALA A 82 -9.71 -14.14 -3.20
CA ALA A 82 -11.06 -13.74 -3.60
C ALA A 82 -11.15 -13.23 -5.05
#